data_AF-A0A956X189-F1
#
_entry.id   AF-A0A956X189-F1
#
_cell.length_a   1.000
_cell.length_b   1.000
_cell.length_c   1.000
_cell.angle_alpha   90.00
_cell.angle_beta   90.00
_cell.angle_gamma   90.00
#
_symmetry.space_group_name_H-M   'P 1'
#
loop_
_entity.id
_entity.type
_entity.pdbx_description
1 polymer ?
#
loop_
_entity_poly.entity_id
_entity_poly.type
_entity_poly.pdbx_seq_one_letter_code
_entity_poly.pdbx_strand_id
1 'polypeptide(L)'
;TDEELAVMTGALRNHWQLSQDEALFVVDVSLSQLSSELDDFRLASEFARVTGYEERGQFIDLLFVIANADGGITEQEIEEISTLSNVLSLSGQRFYEAKRKAQVV
;
A
#
# COMPACT_ATOMS: atom_id res chain seq x y z
N THR A 1 -10.31 7.71 1.48
CA THR A 1 -10.95 8.62 2.45
C THR A 1 -9.93 9.63 2.95
N ASP A 2 -10.33 10.70 3.65
CA ASP A 2 -9.38 11.70 4.16
C ASP A 2 -8.43 11.09 5.20
N GLU A 3 -8.92 10.11 5.97
CA GLU A 3 -8.15 9.32 6.93
C GLU A 3 -7.06 8.49 6.23
N GLU A 4 -7.40 7.79 5.14
CA GLU A 4 -6.44 7.03 4.33
C GLU A 4 -5.35 7.93 3.74
N LEU A 5 -5.72 9.12 3.24
CA LEU A 5 -4.76 10.09 2.69
C LEU A 5 -3.77 10.59 3.73
N ALA A 6 -4.24 10.84 4.95
CA ALA A 6 -3.37 11.22 6.07
C ALA A 6 -2.39 10.10 6.42
N VAL A 7 -2.84 8.85 6.43
CA VAL A 7 -2.00 7.67 6.69
C VAL A 7 -0.99 7.44 5.57
N MET A 8 -1.39 7.54 4.30
CA MET A 8 -0.50 7.45 3.14
C MET A 8 0.62 8.49 3.22
N THR A 9 0.26 9.75 3.47
CA THR A 9 1.23 10.85 3.61
C THR A 9 2.18 10.60 4.78
N GLY A 10 1.65 10.16 5.93
CA GLY A 10 2.47 9.82 7.10
C GLY A 10 3.45 8.68 6.82
N ALA A 11 3.02 7.66 6.09
CA ALA A 11 3.85 6.52 5.74
C ALA A 11 4.99 6.90 4.80
N LEU A 12 4.71 7.70 3.77
CA LEU A 12 5.74 8.21 2.85
C LEU A 12 6.83 9.00 3.59
N ARG A 13 6.44 9.81 4.58
CA ARG A 13 7.39 10.55 5.41
C ARG A 13 8.24 9.63 6.29
N ASN A 14 7.63 8.61 6.89
CA ASN A 14 8.30 7.75 7.86
C ASN A 14 9.20 6.68 7.21
N HIS A 15 8.74 6.11 6.09
CA HIS A 15 9.43 4.99 5.44
C HIS A 15 10.33 5.44 4.27
N TRP A 16 9.94 6.48 3.54
CA TRP A 16 10.69 7.01 2.40
C TRP A 16 11.37 8.35 2.67
N GLN A 17 11.30 8.85 3.92
CA GLN A 17 11.99 10.07 4.38
C GLN A 17 11.64 11.32 3.57
N LEU A 18 10.46 11.35 2.99
CA LEU A 18 9.97 12.50 2.26
C LEU A 18 9.58 13.62 3.22
N SER A 19 9.75 14.87 2.80
CA SER A 19 9.13 16.02 3.46
C SER A 19 7.60 15.95 3.34
N GLN A 20 6.90 16.78 4.13
CA GLN A 20 5.44 16.84 4.05
C GLN A 20 4.95 17.24 2.67
N ASP A 21 5.58 18.24 2.05
CA ASP A 21 5.20 18.74 0.72
C ASP A 21 5.49 17.70 -0.36
N GLU A 22 6.62 16.98 -0.28
CA GLU A 22 6.93 15.89 -1.21
C GLU A 22 5.96 14.72 -1.07
N ALA A 23 5.61 14.33 0.16
CA ALA A 23 4.66 13.25 0.40
C ALA A 23 3.25 13.61 -0.12
N LEU A 24 2.77 14.82 0.15
CA LEU A 24 1.49 15.31 -0.37
C LEU A 24 1.50 15.35 -1.90
N PHE A 25 2.59 15.86 -2.49
CA PHE A 25 2.72 15.92 -3.94
C PHE A 25 2.68 14.52 -4.59
N VAL A 26 3.36 13.54 -4.01
CA VAL A 26 3.31 12.15 -4.50
C VAL A 26 1.88 11.60 -4.45
N VAL A 27 1.18 11.79 -3.32
CA VAL A 27 -0.21 11.33 -3.17
C VAL A 27 -1.13 12.01 -4.19
N ASP A 28 -1.05 13.34 -4.33
CA ASP A 28 -1.87 14.10 -5.29
C ASP A 28 -1.62 13.67 -6.74
N VAL A 29 -0.36 13.50 -7.12
CA VAL A 29 0.01 13.00 -8.45
C VAL A 29 -0.57 11.61 -8.67
N SER A 30 -0.41 10.69 -7.71
CA SER A 30 -0.97 9.34 -7.81
C SER A 30 -2.49 9.36 -8.00
N LEU A 31 -3.22 10.15 -7.21
CA LEU A 31 -4.67 10.27 -7.33
C LEU A 31 -5.12 10.85 -8.68
N SER A 32 -4.41 11.87 -9.18
CA SER A 32 -4.73 12.48 -10.47
C SER A 32 -4.50 11.55 -11.67
N GLN A 33 -3.66 10.51 -11.51
CA GLN A 33 -3.33 9.55 -12.56
C GLN A 33 -4.16 8.26 -12.51
N LEU A 34 -4.97 8.05 -11.46
CA LEU A 34 -5.89 6.91 -11.35
C LEU A 34 -6.86 6.78 -12.54
N SER A 35 -7.11 7.88 -13.28
CA SER A 35 -8.02 7.90 -14.43
C SER A 35 -7.34 7.81 -15.81
N SER A 36 -6.00 7.74 -15.91
CA SER A 36 -5.31 7.76 -17.20
C SER A 36 -4.20 6.72 -17.30
N GLU A 37 -4.45 5.66 -18.08
CA GLU A 37 -3.44 4.77 -18.70
C GLU A 37 -2.44 4.04 -17.78
N LEU A 38 -2.50 4.22 -16.46
CA LEU A 38 -1.64 3.51 -15.53
C LEU A 38 -2.14 2.07 -15.35
N ASP A 39 -1.32 1.13 -15.79
CA ASP A 39 -1.54 -0.30 -15.57
C ASP A 39 -0.99 -0.67 -14.18
N ASP A 40 -1.87 -0.76 -13.19
CA ASP A 40 -1.52 -1.06 -11.79
C ASP A 40 -0.79 -2.40 -11.65
N PHE A 41 -1.13 -3.39 -12.48
CA PHE A 41 -0.43 -4.68 -12.50
C PHE A 41 0.99 -4.52 -13.01
N ARG A 42 1.19 -3.71 -14.05
CA ARG A 42 2.53 -3.39 -14.55
C ARG A 42 3.35 -2.62 -13.52
N LEU A 43 2.75 -1.65 -12.84
CA LEU A 43 3.43 -0.87 -11.79
C LEU A 43 3.86 -1.77 -10.64
N ALA A 44 2.95 -2.62 -10.13
CA ALA A 44 3.25 -3.58 -9.08
C ALA A 44 4.33 -4.59 -9.52
N SER A 45 4.30 -5.04 -10.77
CA SER A 45 5.30 -5.95 -11.33
C SER A 45 6.69 -5.31 -11.41
N GLU A 46 6.78 -4.06 -11.87
CA GLU A 46 8.03 -3.31 -11.90
C GLU A 46 8.55 -3.01 -10.50
N PHE A 47 7.67 -2.64 -9.56
CA PHE A 47 8.03 -2.48 -8.16
C PHE A 47 8.61 -3.78 -7.59
N ALA A 48 7.97 -4.92 -7.83
CA ALA A 48 8.51 -6.22 -7.43
C ALA A 48 9.89 -6.48 -8.05
N ARG A 49 10.11 -6.13 -9.32
CA ARG A 49 11.39 -6.33 -10.01
C ARG A 49 12.56 -5.57 -9.37
N VAL A 50 12.29 -4.38 -8.80
CA VAL A 50 13.34 -3.51 -8.23
C VAL A 50 13.45 -3.58 -6.70
N THR A 51 12.60 -4.36 -6.03
CA THR A 51 12.59 -4.51 -4.57
C THR A 51 12.89 -5.93 -4.12
N GLY A 52 13.40 -6.07 -2.89
CA GLY A 52 13.56 -7.34 -2.19
C GLY A 52 12.25 -7.84 -1.57
N TYR A 53 12.23 -9.12 -1.18
CA TYR A 53 11.05 -9.75 -0.58
C TYR A 53 10.55 -9.04 0.69
N GLU A 54 11.47 -8.60 1.55
CA GLU A 54 11.13 -7.88 2.79
C GLU A 54 10.49 -6.52 2.52
N GLU A 55 11.01 -5.75 1.55
CA GLU A 55 10.46 -4.44 1.16
C GLU A 55 9.03 -4.59 0.62
N ARG A 56 8.78 -5.63 -0.18
CA ARG A 56 7.43 -5.97 -0.64
C ARG A 56 6.51 -6.35 0.51
N GLY A 57 7.03 -7.09 1.50
CA GLY A 57 6.30 -7.44 2.71
C GLY A 57 5.94 -6.21 3.55
N GLN A 58 6.86 -5.26 3.69
CA GLN A 58 6.61 -3.97 4.35
C GLN A 58 5.59 -3.13 3.60
N PHE A 59 5.61 -3.17 2.27
CA PHE A 59 4.61 -2.50 1.44
C PHE A 59 3.21 -3.06 1.68
N ILE A 60 3.03 -4.40 1.73
CA ILE A 60 1.73 -4.99 2.10
C ILE A 60 1.34 -4.66 3.56
N ASP A 61 2.29 -4.69 4.50
CA ASP A 61 2.02 -4.27 5.89
C ASP A 61 1.46 -2.83 5.90
N LEU A 62 2.01 -1.93 5.07
CA LEU A 62 1.55 -0.55 4.93
C LEU A 62 0.16 -0.43 4.29
N LEU A 63 -0.15 -1.19 3.24
CA LEU A 63 -1.47 -1.15 2.60
C LEU A 63 -2.59 -1.50 3.58
N PHE A 64 -2.35 -2.47 4.47
CA PHE A 64 -3.31 -2.80 5.52
C PHE A 64 -3.46 -1.69 6.58
N VAL A 65 -2.38 -0.96 6.89
CA VAL A 65 -2.44 0.20 7.79
C VAL A 65 -3.26 1.33 7.16
N ILE A 66 -3.10 1.56 5.86
CA ILE A 66 -3.90 2.53 5.11
C ILE A 66 -5.37 2.10 5.09
N ALA A 67 -5.66 0.87 4.68
CA ALA A 67 -7.05 0.40 4.59
C ALA A 67 -7.77 0.43 5.95
N ASN A 68 -7.06 0.21 7.06
CA ASN A 68 -7.66 0.29 8.41
C ASN A 68 -7.74 1.73 8.96
N ALA A 69 -7.38 2.76 8.19
CA ALA A 69 -7.30 4.14 8.68
C ALA A 69 -8.64 4.70 9.17
N ASP A 70 -9.74 4.22 8.61
CA ASP A 70 -11.11 4.63 8.97
C ASP A 70 -11.77 3.72 10.04
N GLY A 71 -10.99 2.81 10.64
CA GLY A 71 -11.43 1.98 11.77
C GLY A 71 -11.97 0.61 11.39
N GLY A 72 -11.84 0.19 10.14
CA GLY A 72 -12.12 -1.19 9.72
C GLY A 72 -11.48 -1.49 8.37
N ILE A 73 -11.49 -2.77 7.98
CA ILE A 73 -11.05 -3.19 6.64
C ILE A 73 -12.19 -3.97 6.01
N THR A 74 -12.64 -3.54 4.85
CA THR A 74 -13.70 -4.20 4.10
C THR A 74 -13.21 -5.50 3.45
N GLU A 75 -14.13 -6.39 3.10
CA GLU A 75 -13.78 -7.62 2.36
C GLU A 75 -13.18 -7.31 1.00
N GLN A 76 -13.65 -6.26 0.33
CA GLN A 76 -13.14 -5.82 -0.96
C GLN A 76 -11.67 -5.38 -0.88
N GLU A 77 -11.30 -4.54 0.10
CA GLU A 77 -9.91 -4.11 0.28
C GLU A 77 -8.98 -5.28 0.60
N ILE A 78 -9.47 -6.26 1.37
CA ILE A 78 -8.72 -7.49 1.64
C ILE A 78 -8.45 -8.28 0.35
N GLU A 79 -9.43 -8.37 -0.56
CA GLU A 79 -9.27 -9.04 -1.86
C GLU A 79 -8.32 -8.26 -2.79
N GLU A 80 -8.39 -6.94 -2.80
CA GLU A 80 -7.50 -6.08 -3.57
C GLU A 80 -6.03 -6.22 -3.10
N ILE A 81 -5.79 -6.14 -1.79
CA ILE A 81 -4.46 -6.34 -1.19
C ILE A 81 -3.97 -7.77 -1.43
N SER A 82 -4.86 -8.77 -1.40
CA SER A 82 -4.52 -10.16 -1.71
C SER A 82 -4.04 -10.31 -3.15
N THR A 83 -4.78 -9.74 -4.10
CA THR A 83 -4.43 -9.72 -5.52
C THR A 83 -3.06 -9.07 -5.72
N LEU A 84 -2.82 -7.92 -5.10
CA LEU A 84 -1.53 -7.23 -5.18
C LEU A 84 -0.39 -8.06 -4.58
N SER A 85 -0.62 -8.74 -3.45
CA SER A 85 0.40 -9.58 -2.80
C SER A 85 0.89 -10.71 -3.70
N ASN A 86 -0.01 -11.27 -4.54
CA ASN A 86 0.34 -12.28 -5.53
C ASN A 86 1.22 -11.70 -6.64
N VAL A 87 0.90 -10.50 -7.14
CA VAL A 87 1.72 -9.80 -8.15
C VAL A 87 3.12 -9.50 -7.60
N LEU A 88 3.21 -9.16 -6.31
CA LEU A 88 4.47 -8.91 -5.61
C LEU A 88 5.26 -10.20 -5.30
N SER A 89 4.75 -11.37 -5.66
CA SER A 89 5.35 -12.69 -5.40
C SER A 89 5.56 -12.96 -3.91
N LEU A 90 4.62 -12.51 -3.06
CA LEU A 90 4.63 -12.80 -1.63
C LEU A 90 3.91 -14.12 -1.35
N SER A 91 4.33 -14.81 -0.29
CA SER A 91 3.63 -16.01 0.17
C SER A 91 2.29 -15.65 0.83
N GLY A 92 1.31 -16.56 0.73
CA GLY A 92 0.05 -16.42 1.46
C GLY A 92 0.23 -16.29 2.99
N GLN A 93 1.30 -16.87 3.53
CA GLN A 93 1.68 -16.67 4.94
C GLN A 93 2.04 -15.21 5.22
N ARG A 94 2.85 -14.56 4.38
CA ARG A 94 3.24 -13.15 4.58
C ARG A 94 2.02 -12.23 4.52
N PHE A 95 1.10 -12.49 3.60
CA PHE A 95 -0.18 -11.78 3.51
C PHE A 95 -1.00 -11.94 4.80
N TYR A 96 -1.16 -13.18 5.29
CA TYR A 96 -1.94 -13.46 6.51
C TYR A 96 -1.33 -12.80 7.75
N GLU A 97 0.00 -12.80 7.87
CA GLU A 97 0.71 -12.11 8.95
C GLU A 97 0.45 -10.59 8.90
N ALA A 98 0.50 -9.97 7.72
CA ALA A 98 0.23 -8.54 7.54
C ALA A 98 -1.21 -8.19 7.92
N LYS A 99 -2.19 -8.95 7.40
CA LYS A 99 -3.62 -8.79 7.74
C LYS A 99 -3.84 -8.87 9.25
N ARG A 100 -3.23 -9.86 9.91
CA ARG A 100 -3.33 -10.03 11.36
C ARG A 100 -2.76 -8.85 12.15
N LYS A 101 -1.65 -8.25 11.72
CA LYS A 101 -1.07 -7.09 12.42
C LYS A 101 -2.03 -5.90 12.41
N ALA A 102 -2.68 -5.64 11.28
CA ALA A 102 -3.57 -4.49 11.14
C ALA A 102 -4.91 -4.66 11.90
N GLN A 103 -5.39 -5.89 12.06
CA GLN A 103 -6.64 -6.19 12.79
C GLN A 103 -6.51 -6.24 14.33
N VAL A 104 -5.30 -6.05 14.87
CA VAL A 104 -5.02 -6.12 16.33
C VAL A 104 -4.84 -4.72 16.96
N VAL A 105 -5.04 -3.66 16.18
CA VAL A 105 -4.94 -2.26 16.62
C VAL A 105 -6.31 -1.69 16.98
#